data_AF-A0A7Y1VBK8-F1
#
_entry.id   AF-A0A7Y1VBK8-F1
#
_cell.length_a   1.000
_cell.length_b   1.000
_cell.length_c   1.000
_cell.angle_alpha   90.00
_cell.angle_beta   90.00
_cell.angle_gamma   90.00
#
_symmetry.space_group_name_H-M   'P 1'
#
loop_
_entity.id
_entity.type
_entity.pdbx_description
1 polymer ?
#
loop_
_entity_poly.entity_id
_entity_poly.type
_entity_poly.pdbx_seq_one_letter_code
_entity_poly.pdbx_strand_id
1 'polypeptide(L)'
;NEKYPNEFIHPENETIRDVSHMLWTGNTLDPGSSGRNAVFYGDKAIDRSPCGTGTSARMAQLHAKGKLKIGEDYIHESYIGSKFIGRIENETTLNHKPAIIPSIKGWAKIYGHNTITIDPADDPYAHGFQVI
;
A
#
# COMPACT_ATOMS: atom_id res chain seq x y z
N ASN A 1 0.12 16.87 -5.10
CA ASN A 1 1.27 17.59 -4.53
C ASN A 1 1.31 19.07 -4.90
N GLU A 2 0.78 19.50 -6.05
CA GLU A 2 0.66 20.93 -6.39
C GLU A 2 -0.17 21.76 -5.39
N LYS A 3 -1.30 21.23 -4.92
CA LYS A 3 -2.18 21.90 -3.95
C LYS A 3 -1.58 22.02 -2.54
N TYR A 4 -0.68 21.11 -2.17
CA TYR A 4 -0.10 21.02 -0.82
C TYR A 4 1.43 20.82 -0.93
N PRO A 5 2.16 21.83 -1.43
CA PRO A 5 3.59 21.70 -1.63
C PRO A 5 4.33 21.58 -0.30
N ASN A 6 5.28 20.65 -0.20
CA ASN A 6 6.10 20.39 1.00
C ASN A 6 5.31 20.01 2.28
N GLU A 7 4.02 19.71 2.18
CA GLU A 7 3.19 19.36 3.34
C GLU A 7 3.47 17.94 3.86
N PHE A 8 3.73 17.00 2.94
CA PHE A 8 3.89 15.59 3.25
C PHE A 8 5.37 15.21 3.18
N ILE A 9 6.13 15.48 4.23
CA ILE A 9 7.54 15.10 4.34
C ILE A 9 7.67 14.17 5.56
N HIS A 10 8.31 13.02 5.38
CA HIS A 10 8.53 12.07 6.47
C HIS A 10 9.45 12.70 7.54
N PRO A 11 9.08 12.63 8.83
CA PRO A 11 9.70 13.45 9.87
C PRO A 11 11.14 13.08 10.24
N GLU A 12 11.62 11.92 9.77
CA GLU A 12 12.99 11.41 10.03
C GLU A 12 13.77 11.14 8.74
N ASN A 13 13.15 11.32 7.57
CA ASN A 13 13.79 11.05 6.29
C ASN A 13 13.19 11.92 5.18
N GLU A 14 13.85 13.03 4.86
CA GLU A 14 13.37 14.00 3.86
C GLU A 14 13.28 13.46 2.43
N THR A 15 13.91 12.33 2.12
CA THR A 15 13.80 11.67 0.81
C THR A 15 12.44 11.01 0.61
N ILE A 16 11.70 10.75 1.69
CA ILE A 16 10.32 10.25 1.65
C ILE A 16 9.40 11.46 1.77
N ARG A 17 8.86 11.89 0.64
CA ARG A 17 8.05 13.10 0.53
C ARG A 17 6.98 12.93 -0.54
N ASP A 18 6.01 13.85 -0.49
CA ASP A 18 4.87 13.93 -1.40
C ASP A 18 3.91 12.73 -1.30
N VAL A 19 2.69 12.90 -1.81
CA VAL A 19 1.71 11.81 -1.91
C VAL A 19 1.92 11.08 -3.23
N SER A 20 2.35 9.82 -3.17
CA SER A 20 2.60 8.95 -4.33
C SER A 20 1.51 7.90 -4.56
N HIS A 21 0.66 7.65 -3.56
CA HIS A 21 -0.39 6.64 -3.59
C HIS A 21 -1.72 7.23 -3.11
N MET A 22 -2.82 6.81 -3.73
CA MET A 22 -4.18 7.10 -3.26
C MET A 22 -4.89 5.80 -2.92
N LEU A 23 -5.26 5.63 -1.65
CA LEU A 23 -6.06 4.50 -1.20
C LEU A 23 -7.53 4.91 -1.15
N TRP A 24 -8.33 4.32 -2.04
CA TRP A 24 -9.77 4.52 -2.10
C TRP A 24 -10.49 3.42 -1.33
N THR A 25 -11.23 3.76 -0.28
CA THR A 25 -11.97 2.78 0.55
C THR A 25 -13.41 2.62 0.11
N GLY A 26 -14.01 1.45 0.34
CA GLY A 26 -15.43 1.20 0.08
C GLY A 26 -16.03 0.10 0.95
N ASN A 27 -17.28 -0.26 0.64
CA ASN A 27 -17.97 -1.37 1.28
C ASN A 27 -17.28 -2.70 0.91
N THR A 28 -17.28 -3.63 1.86
CA THR A 28 -16.72 -4.97 1.65
C THR A 28 -17.60 -5.81 0.74
N LEU A 29 -16.96 -6.71 0.00
CA LEU A 29 -17.56 -7.80 -0.75
C LEU A 29 -17.86 -8.97 0.19
N ASP A 30 -16.92 -9.29 1.09
CA ASP A 30 -17.07 -10.32 2.09
C ASP A 30 -17.49 -9.72 3.45
N PRO A 31 -18.61 -10.17 4.06
CA PRO A 31 -19.04 -9.73 5.39
C PRO A 31 -18.00 -9.96 6.51
N GLY A 32 -17.07 -10.91 6.33
CA GLY A 32 -15.99 -11.20 7.27
C GLY A 32 -14.76 -10.29 7.10
N SER A 33 -14.75 -9.38 6.12
CA SER A 33 -13.68 -8.40 5.97
C SER A 33 -13.96 -7.14 6.81
N SER A 34 -12.92 -6.54 7.37
CA SER A 34 -13.00 -5.30 8.16
C SER A 34 -13.10 -4.04 7.29
N GLY A 35 -12.62 -4.12 6.05
CA GLY A 35 -12.69 -3.02 5.08
C GLY A 35 -12.18 -3.43 3.71
N ARG A 36 -12.47 -2.61 2.70
CA ARG A 36 -12.04 -2.81 1.31
C ARG A 36 -11.34 -1.59 0.75
N ASN A 37 -10.36 -1.80 -0.13
CA ASN A 37 -9.76 -0.71 -0.89
C ASN A 37 -9.41 -1.03 -2.35
N ALA A 38 -9.07 0.03 -3.08
CA ALA A 38 -8.21 0.02 -4.25
C ALA A 38 -7.10 1.07 -4.05
N VAL A 39 -5.85 0.71 -4.33
CA VAL A 39 -4.72 1.65 -4.29
C VAL A 39 -4.29 2.02 -5.69
N PHE A 40 -4.30 3.31 -5.98
CA PHE A 40 -3.82 3.91 -7.22
C PHE A 40 -2.41 4.47 -7.01
N TYR A 41 -1.51 4.20 -7.96
CA TYR A 41 -0.11 4.63 -7.88
C TYR A 41 0.51 4.78 -9.27
N GLY A 42 1.62 5.52 -9.32
CA GLY A 42 2.28 5.88 -10.59
C GLY A 42 1.32 6.59 -11.56
N ASP A 43 1.61 6.50 -12.85
CA ASP A 43 0.90 7.28 -13.86
C ASP A 43 -0.46 6.72 -14.27
N LYS A 44 -0.87 5.54 -13.77
CA LYS A 44 -2.17 4.87 -14.06
C LYS A 44 -2.34 3.47 -13.43
N ALA A 45 -1.48 3.05 -12.49
CA ALA A 45 -1.53 1.69 -11.98
C ALA A 45 -2.52 1.53 -10.82
N ILE A 46 -3.12 0.34 -10.73
CA ILE A 46 -3.97 -0.09 -9.62
C ILE A 46 -3.42 -1.38 -9.01
N ASP A 47 -3.30 -1.41 -7.68
CA ASP A 47 -2.81 -2.58 -6.94
C ASP A 47 -3.92 -3.62 -6.83
N ARG A 48 -3.65 -4.82 -7.32
CA ARG A 48 -4.57 -5.98 -7.26
C ARG A 48 -4.57 -6.63 -5.87
N SER A 49 -3.55 -6.38 -5.07
CA SER A 49 -3.54 -6.75 -3.66
C SER A 49 -4.23 -5.68 -2.81
N PRO A 50 -4.52 -5.94 -1.53
CA PRO A 50 -5.00 -4.91 -0.61
C PRO A 50 -3.97 -3.82 -0.29
N CYS A 51 -2.77 -3.89 -0.88
CA CYS A 51 -1.61 -3.03 -0.65
C CYS A 51 -1.11 -3.09 0.80
N GLY A 52 0.06 -3.67 1.05
CA GLY A 52 0.59 -3.85 2.41
C GLY A 52 0.88 -2.53 3.14
N THR A 53 1.54 -1.59 2.47
CA THR A 53 1.79 -0.23 2.99
C THR A 53 0.48 0.55 3.15
N GLY A 54 -0.45 0.45 2.20
CA GLY A 54 -1.79 1.03 2.29
C GLY A 54 -2.59 0.48 3.47
N THR A 55 -2.52 -0.82 3.73
CA THR A 55 -3.14 -1.47 4.89
C THR A 55 -2.53 -0.97 6.19
N SER A 56 -1.20 -0.84 6.26
CA SER A 56 -0.50 -0.28 7.40
C SER A 56 -0.93 1.17 7.70
N ALA A 57 -0.99 2.02 6.66
CA ALA A 57 -1.47 3.39 6.78
C ALA A 57 -2.94 3.47 7.22
N ARG A 58 -3.80 2.57 6.71
CA ARG A 58 -5.21 2.49 7.11
C ARG A 58 -5.36 2.08 8.57
N MET A 59 -4.58 1.11 9.05
CA MET A 59 -4.58 0.72 10.46
C MET A 59 -4.12 1.88 11.35
N ALA A 60 -3.04 2.59 10.99
CA ALA A 60 -2.57 3.77 11.72
C ALA A 60 -3.68 4.84 11.83
N GLN A 61 -4.40 5.10 10.73
CA GLN A 61 -5.52 6.04 10.72
C GLN A 61 -6.69 5.58 11.61
N LEU A 62 -7.07 4.30 11.56
CA LEU A 62 -8.16 3.75 12.36
C LEU A 62 -7.81 3.76 13.86
N HIS A 63 -6.56 3.42 14.18
CA HIS A 63 -6.02 3.47 15.54
C HIS A 63 -6.03 4.89 16.11
N ALA A 64 -5.53 5.87 15.35
CA ALA A 64 -5.58 7.28 15.73
C ALA A 64 -7.02 7.79 15.96
N LYS A 65 -8.03 7.12 15.39
CA LYS A 65 -9.46 7.40 15.57
C LYS A 65 -10.12 6.54 16.66
N GLY A 66 -9.36 5.70 17.37
CA GLY A 66 -9.87 4.77 18.38
C GLY A 66 -10.75 3.64 17.84
N LYS A 67 -10.65 3.34 16.53
CA LYS A 67 -11.51 2.36 15.83
C LYS A 67 -10.89 0.99 15.62
N LEU A 68 -9.59 0.84 15.91
CA LEU A 68 -8.86 -0.41 15.82
C LEU A 68 -7.88 -0.45 16.99
N LYS A 69 -7.84 -1.55 17.74
CA LYS A 69 -6.97 -1.69 18.91
C LYS A 69 -5.69 -2.46 18.60
N ILE A 70 -4.68 -2.31 19.47
CA ILE A 70 -3.49 -3.16 19.48
C ILE A 70 -3.93 -4.64 19.62
N GLY A 71 -3.33 -5.52 18.82
CA GLY A 71 -3.63 -6.96 18.79
C GLY A 71 -4.90 -7.36 18.02
N GLU A 72 -5.75 -6.41 17.62
CA GLU A 72 -6.95 -6.68 16.82
C GLU A 72 -6.58 -6.98 15.37
N ASP A 73 -7.17 -8.04 14.78
CA ASP A 73 -6.99 -8.35 13.36
C ASP A 73 -7.84 -7.44 12.50
N TYR A 74 -7.21 -6.84 11.49
CA TYR A 74 -7.85 -6.06 10.45
C TYR A 74 -7.76 -6.80 9.12
N ILE A 75 -8.89 -7.39 8.70
CA ILE A 75 -8.98 -8.16 7.45
C ILE A 75 -9.27 -7.17 6.32
N HIS A 76 -8.24 -6.84 5.54
CA HIS A 76 -8.33 -5.86 4.46
C HIS A 76 -8.42 -6.56 3.12
N GLU A 77 -9.48 -6.30 2.36
CA GLU A 77 -9.65 -6.86 1.03
C GLU A 77 -9.41 -5.84 -0.08
N SER A 78 -8.98 -6.33 -1.24
CA SER A 78 -8.74 -5.53 -2.44
C SER A 78 -10.01 -5.39 -3.29
N TYR A 79 -9.90 -4.61 -4.36
CA TYR A 79 -10.99 -4.47 -5.31
C TYR A 79 -11.33 -5.77 -6.06
N ILE A 80 -10.41 -6.75 -6.12
CA ILE A 80 -10.63 -8.08 -6.70
C ILE A 80 -10.92 -9.17 -5.63
N GLY A 81 -11.08 -8.79 -4.36
CA GLY A 81 -11.43 -9.72 -3.28
C GLY A 81 -10.27 -10.52 -2.66
N SER A 82 -9.02 -10.26 -3.07
CA SER A 82 -7.84 -10.80 -2.36
C SER A 82 -7.73 -10.16 -0.98
N LYS A 83 -7.10 -10.84 -0.01
CA LYS A 83 -7.08 -10.42 1.40
C LYS A 83 -5.68 -10.42 2.02
N PHE A 84 -5.46 -9.44 2.89
CA PHE A 84 -4.40 -9.41 3.88
C PHE A 84 -5.00 -9.33 5.27
N ILE A 85 -4.29 -9.87 6.25
CA ILE A 85 -4.60 -9.69 7.67
C ILE A 85 -3.54 -8.74 8.21
N GLY A 86 -3.94 -7.53 8.59
CA GLY A 86 -3.09 -6.59 9.30
C GLY A 86 -3.32 -6.69 10.81
N ARG A 87 -2.29 -6.43 11.60
CA ARG A 87 -2.41 -6.28 13.05
C ARG A 87 -1.52 -5.13 13.52
N ILE A 88 -1.99 -4.38 14.50
CA ILE A 88 -1.16 -3.41 15.23
C ILE A 88 -0.45 -4.19 16.33
N GLU A 89 0.86 -4.36 16.21
CA GLU A 89 1.65 -5.12 17.18
C GLU A 89 2.00 -4.27 18.40
N ASN A 90 2.29 -2.98 18.18
CA ASN A 90 2.59 -2.05 19.26
C ASN A 90 2.39 -0.59 18.83
N GLU A 91 2.41 0.32 19.80
CA GLU A 91 2.57 1.76 19.59
C GLU A 91 4.05 2.16 19.67
N THR A 92 4.39 3.26 19.01
CA THR A 92 5.72 3.87 19.08
C THR A 92 5.62 5.37 18.79
N THR A 93 6.76 6.05 18.73
CA THR A 93 6.84 7.45 18.32
C THR A 93 7.90 7.65 17.25
N LEU A 94 7.61 8.46 16.23
CA LEU A 94 8.58 8.93 15.23
C LEU A 94 8.69 10.45 15.35
N ASN A 95 9.88 10.96 15.65
CA ASN A 95 10.12 12.38 15.93
C ASN A 95 9.01 13.01 16.81
N HIS A 96 8.76 12.41 17.98
CA HIS A 96 7.74 12.81 18.95
C HIS A 96 6.26 12.72 18.48
N LYS A 97 6.00 12.18 17.29
CA LYS A 97 4.64 11.94 16.79
C LYS A 97 4.19 10.50 17.08
N PRO A 98 2.95 10.27 17.55
CA PRO A 98 2.43 8.92 17.72
C PRO A 98 2.46 8.12 16.42
N ALA A 99 2.87 6.86 16.51
CA ALA A 99 2.96 5.92 15.40
C ALA A 99 2.60 4.50 15.88
N ILE A 100 2.47 3.58 14.94
CA ILE A 100 2.23 2.15 15.21
C ILE A 100 3.35 1.31 14.62
N ILE A 101 3.52 0.10 15.15
CA ILE A 101 4.29 -0.99 14.56
C ILE A 101 3.27 -1.97 13.94
N PRO A 102 3.01 -1.90 12.62
CA PRO A 102 2.07 -2.78 11.96
C PRO A 102 2.75 -4.08 11.50
N SER A 103 2.00 -5.19 11.52
CA SER A 103 2.33 -6.41 10.78
C SER A 103 1.29 -6.65 9.69
N ILE A 104 1.73 -7.28 8.59
CA ILE A 104 0.88 -7.65 7.46
C ILE A 104 1.13 -9.11 7.13
N LYS A 105 0.07 -9.91 7.14
CA LYS A 105 0.07 -11.31 6.73
C LYS A 105 -0.66 -11.45 5.40
N GLY A 106 0.03 -12.07 4.45
CA GLY A 106 -0.50 -12.47 3.16
C GLY A 106 0.13 -13.79 2.71
N TRP A 107 -0.06 -14.12 1.44
CA TRP A 107 0.61 -15.24 0.79
C TRP A 107 0.97 -14.87 -0.64
N ALA A 108 1.96 -15.56 -1.19
CA ALA A 108 2.36 -15.47 -2.59
C ALA A 108 2.48 -16.88 -3.17
N LYS A 109 2.45 -16.98 -4.51
CA LYS A 109 2.65 -18.23 -5.25
C LYS A 109 3.70 -18.01 -6.31
N ILE A 110 4.52 -19.03 -6.53
CA ILE A 110 5.40 -19.08 -7.69
C ILE A 110 4.50 -19.20 -8.93
N TYR A 111 4.60 -18.23 -9.83
CA TYR A 111 3.79 -18.19 -11.05
C TYR A 111 4.60 -18.47 -12.32
N GLY A 112 5.93 -18.50 -12.23
CA GLY A 112 6.81 -18.78 -13.36
C GLY A 112 8.28 -18.64 -13.00
N HIS A 113 9.13 -19.19 -13.87
CA HIS A 113 10.57 -18.95 -13.89
C HIS A 113 10.90 -18.38 -15.27
N ASN A 114 11.45 -17.16 -15.31
CA ASN A 114 11.66 -16.43 -16.56
C ASN A 114 13.16 -16.21 -16.79
N THR A 115 13.61 -16.34 -18.05
CA THR A 115 14.90 -15.82 -18.52
C THR A 115 14.60 -14.68 -19.48
N ILE A 116 14.94 -13.45 -19.11
CA ILE A 116 14.70 -12.23 -19.90
C ILE A 116 16.03 -11.81 -20.52
N THR A 117 16.05 -11.63 -21.85
CA THR A 117 17.24 -11.16 -22.61
C THR A 117 16.87 -9.90 -23.37
N ILE A 118 17.75 -8.90 -23.38
CA ILE A 118 17.55 -7.60 -24.03
C ILE A 118 18.79 -7.28 -24.86
N ASP A 119 18.63 -7.02 -26.15
CA ASP A 119 19.71 -6.55 -27.04
C ASP A 119 19.46 -5.09 -27.44
N PRO A 120 20.13 -4.11 -26.80
CA PRO A 120 19.92 -2.70 -27.10
C PRO A 120 20.50 -2.26 -28.46
N ALA A 121 21.32 -3.08 -29.11
CA ALA A 121 21.90 -2.74 -30.41
C ALA A 121 20.99 -3.13 -31.59
N ASP A 122 20.13 -4.14 -31.42
CA ASP A 122 19.23 -4.68 -32.46
C ASP A 122 17.74 -4.41 -32.18
N ASP A 123 17.30 -4.45 -30.92
CA ASP A 123 15.88 -4.31 -30.56
C ASP A 123 15.46 -2.84 -30.40
N PRO A 124 14.63 -2.28 -31.32
CA PRO A 124 14.14 -0.90 -31.21
C PRO A 124 13.22 -0.67 -30.00
N TYR A 125 12.77 -1.73 -29.32
CA TYR A 125 11.91 -1.69 -28.15
C TYR A 125 12.59 -2.23 -26.89
N ALA A 126 13.93 -2.32 -26.87
CA ALA A 126 14.73 -2.85 -25.75
C ALA A 126 14.39 -2.25 -24.37
N HIS A 127 13.87 -1.02 -24.34
CA HIS A 127 13.51 -0.30 -23.10
C HIS A 127 12.01 -0.31 -22.79
N GLY A 128 11.22 -1.06 -23.57
CA GLY A 128 9.77 -1.10 -23.48
C GLY A 128 9.11 0.17 -24.02
N PHE A 129 7.79 0.15 -24.06
CA PHE A 129 6.95 1.29 -24.43
C PHE A 129 5.61 1.18 -23.73
N GLN A 130 4.87 2.29 -23.71
CA GLN A 130 3.49 2.34 -23.22
C GLN A 130 2.60 2.94 -24.30
N VAL A 131 1.45 2.32 -24.53
CA VAL A 131 0.40 2.89 -25.40
C VAL A 131 -0.47 3.81 -24.52
N ILE A 132 -0.65 5.07 -24.96
CA ILE A 132 -1.40 6.11 -24.25
C ILE A 132 -2.89 5.99 -24.56
#